data_AF-A0A3N5NNA6-F1
#
_entry.id   AF-A0A3N5NNA6-F1
#
_cell.length_a   1.000
_cell.length_b   1.000
_cell.length_c   1.000
_cell.angle_alpha   90.00
_cell.angle_beta   90.00
_cell.angle_gamma   90.00
#
_symmetry.space_group_name_H-M   'P 1'
#
loop_
_entity.id
_entity.type
_entity.pdbx_description
1 polymer ?
#
loop_
_entity_poly.entity_id
_entity_poly.type
_entity_poly.pdbx_seq_one_letter_code
_entity_poly.pdbx_strand_id
1 'polypeptide(L)'
;MPEQVTIRRARRAKRSGKAPTTQAGPFVREEIEHVREGKHGARSTKQAIAIGLSKARRAGVKLPPPPRSAKARTRQSAKYADRAAARGRKRT
;
A
#
# COMPACT_ATOMS: atom_id res chain seq x y z
N MET A 1 6.36 8.71 1.79
CA MET A 1 6.72 7.35 1.32
C MET A 1 6.76 6.42 2.54
N PRO A 2 6.65 5.08 2.39
CA PRO A 2 6.68 4.15 3.53
C PRO A 2 8.08 4.04 4.16
N GLU A 3 8.15 3.63 5.41
CA GLU A 3 9.43 3.43 6.11
C GLU A 3 10.17 2.19 5.61
N GLN A 4 11.51 2.21 5.73
CA GLN A 4 12.36 1.08 5.34
C GLN A 4 12.02 -0.19 6.13
N VAL A 5 11.60 -0.04 7.39
CA VAL A 5 11.16 -1.15 8.24
C VAL A 5 9.92 -1.83 7.65
N THR A 6 8.96 -1.04 7.17
CA THR A 6 7.72 -1.51 6.55
C THR A 6 8.01 -2.29 5.27
N ILE A 7 8.91 -1.77 4.43
CA ILE A 7 9.35 -2.47 3.20
C ILE A 7 10.04 -3.79 3.57
N ARG A 8 10.91 -3.81 4.58
CA ARG A 8 11.59 -5.03 5.04
C ARG A 8 10.61 -6.09 5.52
N ARG A 9 9.59 -5.70 6.30
CA ARG A 9 8.53 -6.62 6.77
C ARG A 9 7.75 -7.20 5.59
N ALA A 10 7.37 -6.38 4.60
CA ALA A 10 6.69 -6.84 3.40
C ALA A 10 7.56 -7.81 2.57
N ARG A 11 8.85 -7.51 2.42
CA ARG A 11 9.82 -8.41 1.75
C ARG A 11 9.97 -9.73 2.47
N ARG A 12 10.03 -9.74 3.81
CA ARG A 12 10.06 -10.97 4.61
C ARG A 12 8.81 -11.80 4.39
N ALA A 13 7.62 -11.19 4.44
CA ALA A 13 6.36 -11.87 4.16
C ALA A 13 6.34 -12.48 2.74
N LYS A 14 6.87 -11.76 1.75
CA LYS A 14 7.00 -12.27 0.37
C LYS A 14 7.96 -13.47 0.29
N ARG A 15 9.12 -13.40 0.95
CA ARG A 15 10.10 -14.52 1.00
C ARG A 15 9.51 -15.75 1.67
N SER A 16 8.66 -15.56 2.66
CA SER A 16 7.91 -16.64 3.33
C SER A 16 6.67 -17.11 2.54
N GLY A 17 6.50 -16.72 1.28
CA GLY A 17 5.38 -17.17 0.43
C GLY A 17 3.99 -16.66 0.84
N LYS A 18 3.90 -15.63 1.70
CA LYS A 18 2.61 -15.14 2.21
C LYS A 18 1.82 -14.39 1.13
N ALA A 19 0.49 -14.40 1.27
CA ALA A 19 -0.42 -13.73 0.33
C ALA A 19 -0.12 -12.22 0.17
N PRO A 20 -0.43 -11.60 -0.99
CA PRO A 20 -0.18 -10.18 -1.23
C PRO A 20 -0.85 -9.24 -0.22
N THR A 21 -2.04 -9.60 0.27
CA THR A 21 -2.74 -8.84 1.32
C THR A 21 -1.98 -8.87 2.63
N THR A 22 -1.38 -10.01 3.00
CA THR A 22 -0.50 -10.13 4.16
C THR A 22 0.78 -9.33 4.00
N GLN A 23 1.36 -9.32 2.80
CA GLN A 23 2.52 -8.48 2.49
C GLN A 23 2.21 -6.98 2.62
N ALA A 24 0.97 -6.57 2.35
CA ALA A 24 0.52 -5.20 2.45
C ALA A 24 0.15 -4.76 3.89
N GLY A 25 -0.09 -5.71 4.80
CA GLY A 25 -0.47 -5.46 6.19
C GLY A 25 0.43 -4.44 6.93
N PRO A 26 1.78 -4.55 6.85
CA PRO A 26 2.69 -3.58 7.43
C PRO A 26 2.44 -2.13 6.98
N PHE A 27 2.10 -1.91 5.70
CA PHE A 27 1.85 -0.56 5.17
C PHE A 27 0.55 0.03 5.70
N VAL A 28 -0.48 -0.80 5.89
CA VAL A 28 -1.75 -0.37 6.47
C VAL A 28 -1.57 -0.06 7.96
N ARG A 29 -0.83 -0.89 8.68
CA ARG A 29 -0.51 -0.66 10.10
C ARG A 29 0.28 0.64 10.29
N GLU A 30 1.34 0.84 9.51
CA GLU A 30 2.13 2.07 9.53
C GLU A 30 1.25 3.31 9.24
N GLU A 31 0.36 3.23 8.24
CA GLU A 31 -0.52 4.36 7.94
C GLU A 31 -1.47 4.68 9.09
N ILE A 32 -2.03 3.67 9.75
CA ILE A 32 -2.92 3.86 10.90
C ILE A 32 -2.16 4.45 12.08
N GLU A 33 -0.95 3.97 12.36
CA GLU A 33 -0.07 4.50 13.42
C GLU A 33 0.24 5.98 13.18
N HIS A 34 0.69 6.32 11.97
CA HIS A 34 0.97 7.69 11.61
C HIS A 34 -0.26 8.62 11.64
N VAL A 35 -1.46 8.14 11.30
CA VAL A 35 -2.69 8.92 11.46
C VAL A 35 -2.99 9.18 12.94
N ARG A 36 -2.79 8.19 13.82
CA ARG A 36 -2.97 8.34 15.28
C ARG A 36 -1.96 9.31 15.88
N GLU A 37 -0.74 9.32 15.36
CA GLU A 37 0.34 10.24 15.75
C GLU A 37 0.18 11.65 15.14
N GLY A 38 -0.85 11.90 14.33
CA GLY A 38 -1.06 13.19 13.66
C GLY A 38 -0.13 13.48 12.48
N LYS A 39 0.71 12.51 12.06
CA LYS A 39 1.64 12.64 10.93
C LYS A 39 0.93 12.62 9.57
N HIS A 40 -0.22 11.94 9.45
CA HIS A 40 -1.04 11.92 8.24
C HIS A 40 -2.47 12.40 8.51
N GLY A 41 -3.03 13.19 7.58
CA GLY A 41 -4.37 13.77 7.69
C GLY A 41 -5.52 12.89 7.18
N ALA A 42 -5.45 11.55 7.33
CA ALA A 42 -6.55 10.70 6.89
C ALA A 42 -7.80 10.94 7.75
N ARG A 43 -8.92 11.28 7.12
CA ARG A 43 -10.18 11.65 7.79
C ARG A 43 -11.02 10.44 8.22
N SER A 44 -10.55 9.22 7.92
CA SER A 44 -11.22 7.97 8.30
C SER A 44 -10.29 6.77 8.22
N THR A 45 -10.60 5.72 8.98
CA THR A 45 -9.89 4.44 8.93
C THR A 45 -9.91 3.81 7.52
N LYS A 46 -11.05 3.89 6.81
CA LYS A 46 -11.16 3.41 5.42
C LYS A 46 -10.19 4.14 4.50
N GLN A 47 -10.00 5.44 4.70
CA GLN A 47 -9.04 6.23 3.93
C GLN A 47 -7.60 5.87 4.27
N ALA A 48 -7.27 5.70 5.56
CA ALA A 48 -5.95 5.23 5.98
C ALA A 48 -5.62 3.86 5.35
N ILE A 49 -6.55 2.91 5.37
CA ILE A 49 -6.36 1.61 4.69
C ILE A 49 -6.10 1.81 3.20
N ALA A 50 -6.89 2.65 2.51
CA ALA A 50 -6.72 2.89 1.09
C ALA A 50 -5.36 3.54 0.75
N ILE A 51 -4.86 4.45 1.59
CA ILE A 51 -3.54 5.07 1.45
C ILE A 51 -2.45 4.02 1.67
N GLY A 52 -2.52 3.23 2.75
CA GLY A 52 -1.58 2.15 3.04
C GLY A 52 -1.49 1.13 1.91
N LEU A 53 -2.63 0.69 1.36
CA LEU A 53 -2.67 -0.21 0.20
C LEU A 53 -2.07 0.44 -1.06
N SER A 54 -2.26 1.75 -1.26
CA SER A 54 -1.66 2.47 -2.39
C SER A 54 -0.14 2.59 -2.23
N LYS A 55 0.38 2.79 -1.01
CA LYS A 55 1.82 2.75 -0.70
C LYS A 55 2.40 1.36 -0.95
N ALA A 56 1.70 0.30 -0.54
CA ALA A 56 2.11 -1.08 -0.77
C ALA A 56 2.26 -1.40 -2.27
N ARG A 57 1.30 -0.98 -3.10
CA ARG A 57 1.38 -1.10 -4.57
C ARG A 57 2.61 -0.43 -5.14
N ARG A 58 2.86 0.84 -4.76
CA ARG A 58 4.05 1.59 -5.19
C ARG A 58 5.35 0.90 -4.78
N ALA A 59 5.36 0.25 -3.63
CA ALA A 59 6.49 -0.55 -3.14
C ALA A 59 6.63 -1.93 -3.84
N GLY A 60 5.77 -2.24 -4.82
CA GLY A 60 5.86 -3.45 -5.63
C GLY A 60 5.08 -4.66 -5.08
N VAL A 61 4.19 -4.47 -4.10
CA VAL A 61 3.29 -5.53 -3.65
C VAL A 61 2.19 -5.75 -4.70
N LYS A 62 2.07 -6.99 -5.18
CA LYS A 62 1.12 -7.38 -6.23
C LYS A 62 -0.30 -7.60 -5.68
N LEU A 63 -0.97 -6.52 -5.28
CA LEU A 63 -2.33 -6.58 -4.73
C LEU A 63 -3.39 -6.74 -5.84
N PRO A 64 -4.46 -7.53 -5.62
CA PRO A 64 -5.58 -7.61 -6.56
C PRO A 64 -6.30 -6.25 -6.68
N PRO A 65 -6.95 -5.95 -7.82
CA PRO A 65 -7.63 -4.67 -7.99
C PRO A 65 -8.71 -4.45 -6.91
N PRO A 66 -8.98 -3.20 -6.51
CA PRO A 66 -10.08 -2.91 -5.58
C PRO A 66 -11.44 -3.38 -6.16
N PRO A 67 -12.39 -3.79 -5.31
CA PRO A 67 -13.71 -4.26 -5.76
C PRO A 67 -14.46 -3.18 -6.54
N ARG A 68 -15.43 -3.57 -7.37
CA ARG A 68 -16.22 -2.63 -8.21
C ARG A 68 -17.02 -1.62 -7.36
N SER A 69 -17.43 -2.03 -6.17
CA SER A 69 -18.11 -1.19 -5.16
C SER A 69 -17.21 -0.09 -4.58
N ALA A 70 -15.88 -0.18 -4.76
CA ALA A 70 -14.98 0.88 -4.35
C ALA A 70 -15.16 2.14 -5.20
N LYS A 71 -15.03 3.30 -4.56
CA LYS A 71 -15.08 4.62 -5.21
C LYS A 71 -14.19 4.65 -6.45
N ALA A 72 -14.65 5.29 -7.52
CA ALA A 72 -13.92 5.38 -8.78
C ALA A 72 -12.49 5.94 -8.58
N ARG A 73 -12.34 6.96 -7.73
CA ARG A 73 -11.05 7.54 -7.35
C ARG A 73 -10.09 6.52 -6.72
N THR A 74 -10.59 5.62 -5.87
CA THR A 74 -9.76 4.56 -5.26
C THR A 74 -9.26 3.58 -6.32
N ARG A 75 -10.14 3.18 -7.25
CA ARG A 75 -9.77 2.30 -8.36
C ARG A 75 -8.75 2.96 -9.30
N GLN A 76 -8.91 4.24 -9.61
CA GLN A 76 -7.95 5.01 -10.41
C GLN A 76 -6.60 5.15 -9.70
N SER A 77 -6.61 5.47 -8.39
CA SER A 77 -5.40 5.59 -7.58
C SER A 77 -4.63 4.26 -7.52
N ALA A 78 -5.32 3.13 -7.36
CA ALA A 78 -4.70 1.80 -7.40
C ALA A 78 -3.99 1.54 -8.73
N LYS A 79 -4.67 1.80 -9.86
CA LYS A 79 -4.07 1.67 -11.20
C LYS A 79 -2.85 2.56 -11.37
N TYR A 80 -2.92 3.81 -10.91
CA TYR A 80 -1.77 4.73 -10.95
C TYR A 80 -0.60 4.21 -10.11
N ALA A 81 -0.87 3.71 -8.89
CA ALA A 81 0.15 3.15 -8.02
C ALA A 81 0.84 1.92 -8.63
N ASP A 82 0.09 1.03 -9.27
CA ASP A 82 0.64 -0.14 -9.97
C ASP A 82 1.54 0.29 -11.15
N ARG A 83 1.11 1.29 -11.94
CA ARG A 83 1.94 1.86 -13.02
C ARG A 83 3.20 2.54 -12.49
N ALA A 84 3.10 3.27 -11.38
CA ALA A 84 4.23 3.94 -10.76
C ALA A 84 5.29 2.92 -10.29
N ALA A 85 4.85 1.81 -9.70
CA ALA A 85 5.73 0.71 -9.34
C ALA A 85 6.44 0.11 -10.56
N ALA A 86 5.72 -0.10 -11.67
CA ALA A 86 6.28 -0.63 -12.91
C ALA A 86 7.32 0.33 -13.53
N ARG A 87 7.05 1.65 -13.51
CA ARG A 87 7.99 2.66 -14.01
C ARG A 87 9.25 2.76 -13.16
N GLY A 88 9.11 2.71 -11.84
CA GLY A 88 10.26 2.72 -10.92
C GLY A 88 11.20 1.53 -11.15
N ARG A 89 10.64 0.38 -11.54
CA ARG A 89 11.39 -0.83 -11.88
C ARG A 89 12.07 -0.80 -13.26
N LYS A 90 11.66 0.10 -14.17
CA LYS A 90 12.29 0.28 -15.49
C LYS A 90 13.47 1.27 -15.49
N ARG A 91 13.62 2.06 -14.42
CA ARG A 91 14.69 3.05 -14.27
C ARG A 91 15.94 2.50 -13.55
N THR A 92 15.97 1.20 -13.31
CA THR A 92 17.06 0.42 -12.70
C THR A 92 17.40 -0.72 -13.64
#